data_AF-A0A6B9THC4-F1
#
_entry.id   AF-A0A6B9THC4-F1
#
_cell.length_a   1.000
_cell.length_b   1.000
_cell.length_c   1.000
_cell.angle_alpha   90.00
_cell.angle_beta   90.00
_cell.angle_gamma   90.00
#
_symmetry.space_group_name_H-M   'P 1'
#
loop_
_entity.id
_entity.type
_entity.pdbx_description
1 polymer ?
#
loop_
_entity_poly.entity_id
_entity_poly.type
_entity_poly.pdbx_seq_one_letter_code
_entity_poly.pdbx_strand_id
1 'polypeptide(L)'
;MVKWYFMAGLITGLVTGILVGTYLESWISDGTQTPPDEGGGYPEPLNGTAIISYKNTCSQLNLSGVEENPFFLKKQRVWVDGIIFRKYEFEGINRTVTLIVLNVSPGPGYVLVKYGSASPLKSGDHVRVYGEYFYPAVDKITPEIRNRKLPGIKAVYIQKLEITLPESRTLHLPYSKEGRGQFHMH
;
A
#
# COMPACT_ATOMS: atom_id res chain seq x y z
N MET A 1 -4.68 -80.87 -5.68
CA MET A 1 -3.26 -80.71 -5.32
C MET A 1 -3.13 -79.38 -4.61
N VAL A 2 -2.92 -79.43 -3.29
CA VAL A 2 -2.79 -78.26 -2.40
C VAL A 2 -1.38 -77.71 -2.51
N LYS A 3 -1.22 -76.38 -2.33
CA LYS A 3 -0.07 -75.61 -1.76
C LYS A 3 0.16 -74.31 -2.55
N TRP A 4 0.26 -73.09 -2.02
CA TRP A 4 0.22 -72.42 -0.69
C TRP A 4 -0.15 -70.93 -1.00
N TYR A 5 -1.08 -70.25 -0.31
CA TYR A 5 -0.92 -69.39 0.90
C TYR A 5 0.13 -68.26 0.73
N PHE A 6 0.01 -67.00 1.16
CA PHE A 6 -0.76 -66.32 2.22
C PHE A 6 -0.44 -64.80 2.02
N MET A 7 -1.34 -63.81 2.10
CA MET A 7 -1.65 -62.94 3.26
C MET A 7 -2.32 -61.68 2.67
N ALA A 8 -3.55 -61.31 3.04
CA ALA A 8 -3.93 -60.49 4.21
C ALA A 8 -3.46 -59.01 4.09
N GLY A 9 -4.25 -57.95 4.33
CA GLY A 9 -5.60 -57.79 4.90
C GLY A 9 -6.51 -56.91 4.02
N LEU A 10 -7.84 -56.82 4.21
CA LEU A 10 -8.60 -56.48 5.43
C LEU A 10 -8.21 -55.08 5.94
N ILE A 11 -9.08 -54.07 6.12
CA ILE A 11 -10.53 -53.87 5.91
C ILE A 11 -10.79 -52.38 6.23
N THR A 12 -11.87 -51.81 5.69
CA THR A 12 -12.60 -50.58 6.15
C THR A 12 -11.86 -49.24 6.19
N GLY A 13 -12.47 -48.10 5.88
CA GLY A 13 -13.85 -47.79 5.58
C GLY A 13 -14.04 -46.27 5.56
N LEU A 14 -14.54 -45.77 4.43
CA LEU A 14 -15.64 -44.80 4.31
C LEU A 14 -15.57 -43.49 5.13
N VAL A 15 -15.26 -42.37 4.44
CA VAL A 15 -15.98 -41.11 4.64
C VAL A 15 -16.29 -40.50 3.27
N THR A 16 -17.59 -40.46 2.99
CA THR A 16 -18.26 -39.72 1.91
C THR A 16 -18.04 -38.21 2.04
N GLY A 17 -17.79 -37.53 0.92
CA GLY A 17 -17.93 -36.06 0.90
C GLY A 17 -17.43 -35.36 -0.36
N ILE A 18 -18.38 -35.01 -1.23
CA ILE A 18 -18.42 -33.79 -2.05
C ILE A 18 -17.66 -33.79 -3.40
N LEU A 19 -18.47 -33.86 -4.45
CA LEU A 19 -18.23 -33.32 -5.80
C LEU A 19 -17.97 -31.81 -5.72
N VAL A 20 -16.74 -31.38 -5.97
CA VAL A 20 -16.46 -30.13 -6.70
C VAL A 20 -15.31 -30.43 -7.64
N GLY A 21 -15.60 -30.39 -8.95
CA GLY A 21 -14.63 -30.58 -10.01
C GLY A 21 -13.44 -29.66 -9.80
N THR A 22 -12.28 -30.27 -9.64
CA THR A 22 -10.99 -29.62 -9.50
C THR A 22 -10.60 -28.97 -10.83
N TYR A 23 -10.89 -27.68 -10.99
CA TYR A 23 -10.07 -26.82 -11.85
C TYR A 23 -8.79 -26.47 -11.09
N LEU A 24 -7.92 -27.47 -10.96
CA LEU A 24 -6.54 -27.34 -10.53
C LEU A 24 -5.71 -27.09 -11.79
N GLU A 25 -5.64 -25.84 -12.24
CA GLU A 25 -4.59 -25.44 -13.17
C GLU A 25 -3.61 -24.50 -12.45
N SER A 26 -2.55 -25.15 -11.95
CA SER A 26 -1.16 -24.72 -12.11
C SER A 26 -0.79 -23.31 -11.65
N TRP A 27 -0.61 -23.14 -10.33
CA TRP A 27 0.21 -22.05 -9.77
C TRP A 27 1.21 -22.59 -8.74
N ILE A 28 1.99 -23.60 -9.11
CA ILE A 28 3.22 -23.92 -8.38
C ILE A 28 4.28 -24.31 -9.41
N SER A 29 5.00 -23.32 -9.92
CA SER A 29 6.41 -23.45 -10.32
C SER A 29 6.95 -22.07 -10.74
N ASP A 30 7.23 -21.20 -9.77
CA ASP A 30 8.60 -20.69 -9.59
C ASP A 30 8.66 -19.88 -8.28
N GLY A 31 9.58 -20.26 -7.40
CA GLY A 31 9.81 -19.58 -6.13
C GLY A 31 10.59 -18.29 -6.35
N THR A 32 9.96 -17.28 -6.97
CA THR A 32 10.37 -15.87 -6.90
C THR A 32 9.28 -15.02 -7.53
N GLN A 33 8.52 -14.28 -6.71
CA GLN A 33 7.70 -13.17 -7.24
C GLN A 33 8.66 -12.10 -7.75
N THR A 34 9.01 -12.19 -9.03
CA THR A 34 9.82 -11.17 -9.70
C THR A 34 9.02 -9.87 -9.67
N PRO A 35 9.57 -8.77 -9.15
CA PRO A 35 8.86 -7.51 -9.13
C PRO A 35 8.52 -7.11 -10.57
N PRO A 36 7.32 -6.55 -10.82
CA PRO A 36 6.91 -6.17 -12.16
C PRO A 36 7.85 -5.07 -12.69
N ASP A 37 8.80 -5.46 -13.54
CA ASP A 37 9.73 -4.54 -14.19
C ASP A 37 9.17 -4.11 -15.54
N GLU A 38 8.39 -3.04 -15.51
CA GLU A 38 8.34 -2.11 -16.64
C GLU A 38 8.39 -0.68 -16.08
N GLY A 39 9.43 0.06 -16.46
CA GLY A 39 9.47 1.53 -16.30
C GLY A 39 10.50 2.13 -15.33
N GLY A 40 11.32 1.33 -14.65
CA GLY A 40 12.45 1.83 -13.86
C GLY A 40 12.49 1.23 -12.47
N GLY A 41 13.71 0.85 -12.06
CA GLY A 41 13.98 0.05 -10.87
C GLY A 41 13.66 0.74 -9.54
N TYR A 42 13.85 -0.03 -8.46
CA TYR A 42 13.68 0.41 -7.09
C TYR A 42 14.96 1.10 -6.62
N PRO A 43 14.96 2.42 -6.37
CA PRO A 43 16.19 3.10 -5.96
C PRO A 43 16.55 2.72 -4.52
N GLU A 44 17.82 2.84 -4.18
CA GLU A 44 18.28 2.64 -2.81
C GLU A 44 17.78 3.78 -1.90
N PRO A 45 17.25 3.47 -0.70
CA PRO A 45 16.84 4.50 0.24
C PRO A 45 18.00 5.35 0.73
N LEU A 46 17.76 6.65 0.92
CA LEU A 46 18.73 7.55 1.54
C LEU A 46 18.71 7.45 3.07
N ASN A 47 19.84 7.79 3.68
CA ASN A 47 20.01 7.85 5.13
C ASN A 47 20.70 9.16 5.56
N GLY A 48 20.59 9.48 6.85
CA GLY A 48 21.31 10.60 7.48
C GLY A 48 21.14 11.96 6.78
N THR A 49 22.25 12.66 6.58
CA THR A 49 22.29 14.01 6.01
C THR A 49 21.89 14.06 4.53
N ALA A 50 21.99 12.95 3.79
CA ALA A 50 21.60 12.88 2.38
C ALA A 50 20.10 13.12 2.19
N ILE A 51 19.27 12.70 3.17
CA ILE A 51 17.82 12.96 3.16
C ILE A 51 17.55 14.46 3.16
N ILE A 52 18.22 15.22 4.02
CA ILE A 52 18.00 16.66 4.18
C ILE A 52 18.32 17.39 2.87
N SER A 53 19.49 17.09 2.29
CA SER A 53 19.89 17.66 1.00
C SER A 53 18.90 17.32 -0.11
N TYR A 54 18.47 16.05 -0.18
CA TYR A 54 17.52 15.61 -1.20
C TYR A 54 16.16 16.32 -1.08
N LYS A 55 15.62 16.42 0.14
CA LYS A 55 14.34 17.12 0.43
C LYS A 55 14.36 18.57 -0.09
N ASN A 56 15.47 19.28 0.09
CA ASN A 56 15.61 20.67 -0.35
C ASN A 56 15.63 20.84 -1.87
N THR A 57 15.91 19.76 -2.62
CA THR A 57 15.87 19.77 -4.10
C THR A 57 14.53 19.33 -4.68
N CYS A 58 13.58 18.89 -3.84
CA CYS A 58 12.30 18.38 -4.31
C CYS A 58 11.25 19.48 -4.38
N SER A 59 10.51 19.53 -5.50
CA SER A 59 9.30 20.34 -5.62
C SER A 59 8.06 19.53 -5.26
N GLN A 60 6.97 20.18 -4.85
CA GLN A 60 5.70 19.48 -4.67
C GLN A 60 5.22 18.94 -6.02
N LEU A 61 4.77 17.69 -6.06
CA LEU A 61 4.17 17.10 -7.24
C LEU A 61 2.88 17.84 -7.57
N ASN A 62 2.87 18.57 -8.68
CA ASN A 62 1.67 19.23 -9.20
C ASN A 62 0.79 18.20 -9.92
N LEU A 63 -0.21 17.67 -9.21
CA LEU A 63 -1.08 16.61 -9.71
C LEU A 63 -1.99 17.08 -10.87
N SER A 64 -2.49 18.33 -10.84
CA SER A 64 -3.28 18.90 -11.94
C SER A 64 -2.45 19.02 -13.23
N GLY A 65 -1.21 19.49 -13.14
CA GLY A 65 -0.32 19.56 -14.30
C GLY A 65 0.06 18.17 -14.86
N VAL A 66 0.10 17.15 -14.02
CA VAL A 66 0.34 15.76 -14.43
C VAL A 66 -0.88 15.16 -15.16
N GLU A 67 -2.09 15.54 -14.79
CA GLU A 67 -3.31 15.11 -15.50
C GLU A 67 -3.35 15.69 -16.93
N GLU A 68 -2.94 16.94 -17.11
CA GLU A 68 -2.86 17.59 -18.42
C GLU A 68 -1.72 17.05 -19.28
N ASN A 69 -0.52 16.89 -18.70
CA ASN A 69 0.66 16.38 -19.39
C ASN A 69 1.54 15.51 -18.48
N PRO A 70 1.34 14.18 -18.48
CA PRO A 70 2.03 13.28 -17.56
C PRO A 70 3.53 13.11 -17.87
N PHE A 71 4.03 13.64 -18.99
CA PHE A 71 5.45 13.57 -19.33
C PHE A 71 6.24 14.80 -18.87
N PHE A 72 5.57 15.90 -18.48
CA PHE A 72 6.21 17.18 -18.17
C PHE A 72 7.21 17.09 -17.00
N LEU A 73 6.93 16.23 -16.02
CA LEU A 73 7.76 16.06 -14.82
C LEU A 73 8.73 14.89 -14.89
N LYS A 74 8.92 14.26 -16.07
CA LYS A 74 9.76 13.07 -16.21
C LYS A 74 11.18 13.33 -15.69
N LYS A 75 11.65 12.50 -14.74
CA LYS A 75 12.94 12.59 -14.06
C LYS A 75 13.12 13.80 -13.12
N GLN A 76 12.07 14.56 -12.83
CA GLN A 76 12.15 15.61 -11.82
C GLN A 76 12.06 15.02 -10.41
N ARG A 77 12.76 15.64 -9.47
CA ARG A 77 12.69 15.29 -8.04
C ARG A 77 11.46 15.95 -7.44
N VAL A 78 10.58 15.14 -6.88
CA VAL A 78 9.29 15.58 -6.38
C VAL A 78 9.03 15.03 -4.99
N TRP A 79 8.10 15.68 -4.29
CA TRP A 79 7.45 15.12 -3.12
C TRP A 79 5.94 15.15 -3.25
N VAL A 80 5.26 14.17 -2.64
CA VAL A 80 3.79 14.11 -2.62
C VAL A 80 3.31 13.60 -1.27
N ASP A 81 2.19 14.16 -0.81
CA ASP A 81 1.47 13.69 0.37
C ASP A 81 0.34 12.75 -0.06
N GLY A 82 0.10 11.71 0.72
CA GLY A 82 -1.02 10.82 0.48
C GLY A 82 -1.19 9.75 1.54
N ILE A 83 -2.29 9.01 1.43
CA ILE A 83 -2.64 7.91 2.33
C ILE A 83 -2.30 6.60 1.63
N ILE A 84 -1.59 5.70 2.31
CA ILE A 84 -1.29 4.38 1.76
C ILE A 84 -2.60 3.61 1.57
N PHE A 85 -2.97 3.34 0.32
CA PHE A 85 -4.12 2.52 -0.02
C PHE A 85 -3.77 1.03 0.11
N ARG A 86 -2.71 0.61 -0.60
CA ARG A 86 -2.16 -0.75 -0.54
C ARG A 86 -0.65 -0.74 -0.52
N LYS A 87 -0.06 -1.77 0.06
CA LYS A 87 1.38 -2.00 0.13
C LYS A 87 1.65 -3.46 -0.16
N TYR A 88 2.66 -3.71 -0.99
CA TYR A 88 3.16 -5.04 -1.32
C TYR A 88 4.67 -5.06 -1.12
N GLU A 89 5.17 -6.10 -0.48
CA GLU A 89 6.60 -6.37 -0.37
C GLU A 89 6.93 -7.62 -1.18
N PHE A 90 8.04 -7.57 -1.90
CA PHE A 90 8.55 -8.67 -2.71
C PHE A 90 9.97 -8.98 -2.27
N GLU A 91 10.21 -10.24 -1.92
CA GLU A 91 11.55 -10.74 -1.63
C GLU A 91 12.28 -11.00 -2.96
N GLY A 92 13.29 -10.16 -3.23
CA GLY A 92 14.24 -10.40 -4.31
C GLY A 92 15.50 -11.09 -3.80
N ILE A 93 16.34 -11.56 -4.72
CA ILE A 93 17.58 -12.31 -4.42
C ILE A 93 18.51 -11.54 -3.46
N ASN A 94 18.58 -10.20 -3.60
CA ASN A 94 19.54 -9.38 -2.84
C ASN A 94 18.89 -8.42 -1.83
N ARG A 95 17.57 -8.24 -1.86
CA ARG A 95 16.83 -7.34 -0.98
C ARG A 95 15.31 -7.47 -1.15
N THR A 96 14.59 -7.09 -0.11
CA THR A 96 13.14 -6.83 -0.19
C THR A 96 12.89 -5.47 -0.85
N VAL A 97 11.90 -5.41 -1.72
CA VAL A 97 11.42 -4.15 -2.33
C VAL A 97 9.95 -3.94 -2.02
N THR A 98 9.53 -2.68 -1.91
CA THR A 98 8.15 -2.32 -1.60
C THR A 98 7.51 -1.56 -2.76
N LEU A 99 6.33 -2.03 -3.18
CA LEU A 99 5.40 -1.27 -4.02
C LEU A 99 4.28 -0.71 -3.15
N ILE A 100 4.04 0.59 -3.24
CA ILE A 100 2.98 1.27 -2.50
C ILE A 100 2.02 1.90 -3.52
N VAL A 101 0.73 1.66 -3.33
CA VAL A 101 -0.34 2.40 -3.99
C VAL A 101 -0.77 3.51 -3.05
N LEU A 102 -0.49 4.76 -3.44
CA LEU A 102 -0.76 5.94 -2.65
C LEU A 102 -2.04 6.62 -3.17
N ASN A 103 -3.01 6.86 -2.29
CA ASN A 103 -4.17 7.69 -2.59
C ASN A 103 -3.82 9.16 -2.32
N VAL A 104 -3.96 10.01 -3.34
CA VAL A 104 -3.56 11.43 -3.30
C VAL A 104 -4.75 12.35 -3.59
N SER A 105 -4.87 13.44 -2.86
CA SER A 105 -5.95 14.42 -3.01
C SER A 105 -5.43 15.86 -2.85
N PRO A 106 -5.87 16.82 -3.69
CA PRO A 106 -6.67 16.65 -4.92
C PRO A 106 -5.81 16.14 -6.09
N GLY A 107 -6.33 15.25 -6.95
CA GLY A 107 -5.57 14.76 -8.12
C GLY A 107 -6.02 13.37 -8.63
N PRO A 108 -5.16 12.63 -9.39
CA PRO A 108 -5.54 11.49 -10.24
C PRO A 108 -5.98 10.21 -9.50
N GLY A 109 -6.36 10.35 -8.23
CA GLY A 109 -6.78 9.30 -7.32
C GLY A 109 -5.62 8.49 -6.78
N TYR A 110 -4.67 8.11 -7.63
CA TYR A 110 -3.58 7.21 -7.24
C TYR A 110 -2.22 7.56 -7.85
N VAL A 111 -1.17 7.40 -7.04
CA VAL A 111 0.25 7.45 -7.42
C VAL A 111 0.90 6.13 -7.03
N LEU A 112 1.70 5.56 -7.93
CA LEU A 112 2.47 4.35 -7.64
C LEU A 112 3.85 4.69 -7.12
N VAL A 113 4.26 4.06 -6.02
CA VAL A 113 5.55 4.33 -5.37
C VAL A 113 6.38 3.06 -5.34
N LYS A 114 7.56 3.11 -5.94
CA LYS A 114 8.57 2.04 -5.89
C LYS A 114 9.64 2.42 -4.86
N TYR A 115 9.83 1.60 -3.84
CA TYR A 115 10.80 1.83 -2.76
C TYR A 115 11.74 0.63 -2.58
N GLY A 116 13.06 0.85 -2.61
CA GLY A 116 14.06 -0.22 -2.65
C GLY A 116 14.45 -0.83 -1.31
N SER A 117 13.54 -0.87 -0.36
CA SER A 117 13.69 -1.58 0.92
C SER A 117 12.31 -2.00 1.45
N ALA A 118 12.30 -2.89 2.43
CA ALA A 118 11.11 -3.13 3.26
C ALA A 118 10.75 -1.85 4.05
N SER A 119 9.50 -1.75 4.49
CA SER A 119 9.04 -0.57 5.22
C SER A 119 8.07 -0.94 6.35
N PRO A 120 8.19 -0.38 7.56
CA PRO A 120 7.22 -0.64 8.64
C PRO A 120 5.86 0.03 8.40
N LEU A 121 5.68 0.76 7.30
CA LEU A 121 4.44 1.45 6.93
C LEU A 121 3.32 0.45 6.59
N LYS A 122 2.08 0.85 6.84
CA LYS A 122 0.87 0.05 6.58
C LYS A 122 -0.21 0.85 5.85
N SER A 123 -1.19 0.15 5.27
CA SER A 123 -2.40 0.79 4.73
C SER A 123 -3.07 1.68 5.77
N GLY A 124 -3.51 2.86 5.33
CA GLY A 124 -4.09 3.91 6.18
C GLY A 124 -3.06 4.89 6.76
N ASP A 125 -1.75 4.60 6.71
CA ASP A 125 -0.74 5.56 7.14
C ASP A 125 -0.73 6.78 6.20
N HIS A 126 -0.71 7.98 6.79
CA HIS A 126 -0.47 9.23 6.07
C HIS A 126 1.04 9.42 5.91
N VAL A 127 1.49 9.66 4.68
CA VAL A 127 2.92 9.73 4.37
C VAL A 127 3.23 10.85 3.39
N ARG A 128 4.45 11.39 3.50
CA ARG A 128 5.09 12.20 2.49
C ARG A 128 6.18 11.38 1.80
N VAL A 129 6.08 11.24 0.49
CA VAL A 129 7.01 10.45 -0.32
C VAL A 129 7.93 11.40 -1.08
N TYR A 130 9.23 11.13 -1.05
CA TYR A 130 10.26 11.89 -1.78
C TYR A 130 10.96 10.98 -2.79
N GLY A 131 11.08 11.43 -4.04
CA GLY A 131 11.72 10.64 -5.08
C GLY A 131 11.72 11.27 -6.46
N GLU A 132 12.09 10.46 -7.45
CA GLU A 132 12.08 10.85 -8.85
C GLU A 132 10.74 10.46 -9.51
N TYR A 133 10.10 11.43 -10.17
CA TYR A 133 8.88 11.20 -10.94
C TYR A 133 9.15 10.38 -12.21
N PHE A 134 8.27 9.42 -12.49
CA PHE A 134 8.27 8.68 -13.74
C PHE A 134 6.84 8.39 -14.22
N TYR A 135 6.70 8.23 -15.53
CA TYR A 135 5.45 7.85 -16.18
C TYR A 135 5.76 7.07 -17.48
N PRO A 136 4.96 6.05 -17.84
CA PRO A 136 3.87 5.48 -17.06
C PRO A 136 4.38 4.56 -15.95
N ALA A 137 3.66 4.55 -14.82
CA ALA A 137 3.73 3.49 -13.83
C ALA A 137 2.49 2.60 -13.98
N VAL A 138 2.69 1.27 -13.92
CA VAL A 138 1.61 0.29 -14.07
C VAL A 138 1.67 -0.69 -12.91
N ASP A 139 0.51 -0.91 -12.29
CA ASP A 139 0.31 -1.97 -11.31
C ASP A 139 -0.54 -3.08 -11.93
N LYS A 140 -0.07 -4.32 -11.82
CA LYS A 140 -0.76 -5.53 -12.31
C LYS A 140 -1.51 -6.26 -11.19
N ILE A 141 -1.25 -5.90 -9.93
CA ILE A 141 -1.69 -6.63 -8.74
C ILE A 141 -3.01 -6.05 -8.22
N THR A 142 -3.05 -4.75 -7.93
CA THR A 142 -4.22 -4.08 -7.32
C THR A 142 -5.40 -4.05 -8.30
N PRO A 143 -6.53 -4.73 -8.00
CA PRO A 143 -7.67 -4.81 -8.92
C PRO A 143 -8.24 -3.45 -9.33
N GLU A 144 -8.32 -2.50 -8.39
CA GLU A 144 -8.96 -1.19 -8.57
C GLU A 144 -8.21 -0.29 -9.57
N ILE A 145 -6.92 -0.55 -9.78
CA ILE A 145 -6.06 0.25 -10.67
C ILE A 145 -5.30 -0.60 -11.69
N ARG A 146 -5.68 -1.87 -11.83
CA ARG A 146 -4.98 -2.84 -12.66
C ARG A 146 -4.86 -2.32 -14.09
N ASN A 147 -3.66 -2.39 -14.65
CA ASN A 147 -3.34 -1.97 -16.03
C ASN A 147 -3.61 -0.49 -16.35
N ARG A 148 -3.90 0.35 -15.35
CA ARG A 148 -3.97 1.80 -15.54
C ARG A 148 -2.55 2.37 -15.64
N LYS A 149 -2.37 3.35 -16.53
CA LYS A 149 -1.16 4.17 -16.58
C LYS A 149 -1.29 5.28 -15.55
N LEU A 150 -0.49 5.21 -14.51
CA LEU A 150 -0.53 6.15 -13.39
C LEU A 150 0.78 6.93 -13.30
N PRO A 151 0.78 8.11 -12.67
CA PRO A 151 2.02 8.73 -12.20
C PRO A 151 2.74 7.82 -11.22
N GLY A 152 4.07 7.80 -11.32
CA GLY A 152 4.95 7.01 -10.46
C GLY A 152 6.01 7.86 -9.75
N ILE A 153 6.43 7.40 -8.57
CA ILE A 153 7.59 7.94 -7.86
C ILE A 153 8.54 6.80 -7.51
N LYS A 154 9.80 6.92 -7.94
CA LYS A 154 10.91 6.10 -7.45
C LYS A 154 11.36 6.72 -6.13
N ALA A 155 10.81 6.22 -5.03
CA ALA A 155 11.01 6.80 -3.72
C ALA A 155 12.37 6.45 -3.16
N VAL A 156 13.10 7.47 -2.71
CA VAL A 156 14.36 7.32 -1.97
C VAL A 156 14.18 7.61 -0.49
N TYR A 157 13.06 8.22 -0.10
CA TYR A 157 12.71 8.47 1.29
C TYR A 157 11.19 8.58 1.45
N ILE A 158 10.65 8.00 2.53
CA ILE A 158 9.24 8.09 2.88
C ILE A 158 9.16 8.51 4.35
N GLN A 159 8.44 9.61 4.60
CA GLN A 159 8.22 10.15 5.93
C GLN A 159 6.78 9.84 6.35
N LYS A 160 6.60 9.16 7.49
CA LYS A 160 5.29 9.03 8.11
C LYS A 160 4.88 10.39 8.70
N LEU A 161 3.66 10.82 8.40
CA LEU A 161 3.07 12.03 8.94
C LEU A 161 2.12 11.62 10.07
N GLU A 162 2.29 12.21 11.24
CA GLU A 162 1.32 12.04 12.33
C GLU A 162 0.06 12.84 11.99
N ILE A 163 -1.11 12.19 12.08
CA ILE A 163 -2.38 12.89 12.00
C ILE A 163 -2.61 13.50 13.38
N THR A 164 -2.24 14.76 13.57
CA THR A 164 -2.70 15.53 14.72
C THR A 164 -4.20 15.74 14.53
N LEU A 165 -5.03 14.91 15.17
CA LEU A 165 -6.44 15.25 15.34
C LEU A 165 -6.46 16.58 16.11
N PRO A 166 -7.15 17.63 15.64
CA PRO A 166 -7.37 18.79 16.47
C PRO A 166 -8.07 18.27 17.73
N GLU A 167 -7.49 18.55 18.91
CA GLU A 167 -8.14 18.32 20.19
C GLU A 167 -9.58 18.80 20.04
N SER A 168 -10.52 17.88 20.23
CA SER A 168 -11.93 18.21 20.37
C SER A 168 -12.00 19.30 21.43
N ARG A 169 -12.24 20.54 21.01
CA ARG A 169 -12.65 21.60 21.94
C ARG A 169 -13.93 21.10 22.58
N THR A 170 -13.80 20.55 23.78
CA THR A 170 -14.89 20.39 24.72
C THR A 170 -15.53 21.77 24.81
N LEU A 171 -16.65 21.96 24.14
CA LEU A 171 -17.50 23.12 24.35
C LEU A 171 -17.92 23.04 25.81
N HIS A 172 -17.21 23.74 26.67
CA HIS A 172 -17.74 24.14 27.96
C HIS A 172 -18.96 25.00 27.66
N LEU A 173 -20.13 24.35 27.63
CA LEU A 173 -21.40 25.04 27.77
C LEU A 173 -21.28 25.89 29.05
N PRO A 174 -21.43 27.23 28.97
CA PRO A 174 -21.45 28.02 30.17
C PRO A 174 -22.65 27.58 31.01
N TYR A 175 -22.33 27.16 32.22
CA TYR A 175 -23.23 26.87 33.31
C TYR A 175 -24.11 28.10 33.57
N SER A 176 -25.36 28.09 33.08
CA SER A 176 -26.33 29.13 33.44
C SER A 176 -26.89 28.83 34.83
N LYS A 177 -26.43 29.58 35.83
CA LYS A 177 -27.14 29.73 37.11
C LYS A 177 -28.19 30.85 36.97
N GLU A 178 -29.42 30.46 36.71
CA GLU A 178 -30.62 31.18 37.15
C GLU A 178 -31.48 30.11 37.86
N GLY A 179 -31.91 30.21 39.11
CA GLY A 179 -32.25 31.40 39.86
C GLY A 179 -33.72 31.30 40.28
N ARG A 180 -33.97 30.59 41.39
CA ARG A 180 -35.15 30.68 42.30
C ARG A 180 -36.56 30.68 41.69
N GLY A 181 -37.33 29.64 42.02
CA GLY A 181 -38.79 29.68 42.05
C GLY A 181 -39.33 28.65 43.03
N GLN A 182 -39.55 29.05 44.28
CA GLN A 182 -40.34 28.30 45.26
C GLN A 182 -41.79 28.22 44.76
N PHE A 183 -42.35 27.02 44.69
CA PHE A 183 -43.79 26.82 44.61
C PHE A 183 -44.27 26.25 45.94
N HIS A 184 -44.99 27.08 46.71
CA HIS A 184 -45.96 26.62 47.71
C HIS A 184 -47.34 26.84 47.09
N MET A 185 -48.15 25.80 46.99
CA MET A 185 -49.59 25.91 46.75
C MET A 185 -50.33 25.61 48.05
N HIS A 186 -51.27 26.50 48.35
CA HIS A 186 -52.33 26.39 49.35
C HIS A 186 -53.33 25.30 48.98
#